data_AF-A0A3D2Q460-F1
#
_entry.id   AF-A0A3D2Q460-F1
#
_cell.length_a   1.000
_cell.length_b   1.000
_cell.length_c   1.000
_cell.angle_alpha   90.00
_cell.angle_beta   90.00
_cell.angle_gamma   90.00
#
_symmetry.space_group_name_H-M   'P 1'
#
loop_
_entity.id
_entity.type
_entity.pdbx_description
1 polymer ?
#
loop_
_entity_poly.entity_id
_entity_poly.type
_entity_poly.pdbx_seq_one_letter_code
_entity_poly.pdbx_strand_id
1 'polypeptide(L)'
;AENLCRHYHLNKRQTEKIIVTRKYGPKVLSLFKQKSPPVNLSELALALLSLPPEAHPILLAMLDEEWIQERFRVTFLSLQRNKPVINGKYIKNLGYRPGPLYRLALNALWRSRLDGQIKTLEEETAFLKQYFELHKNVPASDVRRPASEKEVSGA
;
A
#
# COMPACT_ATOMS: atom_id res chain seq x y z
N ALA A 1 -0.33 16.36 -21.17
CA ALA A 1 -1.15 16.53 -19.95
C ALA A 1 -1.10 17.95 -19.45
N GLU A 2 0.07 18.54 -19.20
CA GLU A 2 0.20 19.91 -18.66
C GLU A 2 -0.50 20.98 -19.49
N ASN A 3 -0.32 20.98 -20.82
CA ASN A 3 -0.97 21.94 -21.70
C ASN A 3 -2.51 21.84 -21.65
N LEU A 4 -3.05 20.62 -21.55
CA LEU A 4 -4.49 20.40 -21.36
C LEU A 4 -4.95 20.90 -20.00
N CYS A 5 -4.19 20.64 -18.93
CA CYS A 5 -4.53 21.12 -17.59
C CYS A 5 -4.56 22.65 -17.53
N ARG A 6 -3.61 23.32 -18.21
CA ARG A 6 -3.60 24.79 -18.35
C ARG A 6 -4.81 25.29 -19.14
N HIS A 7 -5.14 24.63 -20.26
CA HIS A 7 -6.28 25.00 -21.10
C HIS A 7 -7.61 24.91 -20.34
N TYR A 8 -7.79 23.87 -19.53
CA TYR A 8 -8.97 23.68 -18.68
C TYR A 8 -8.88 24.41 -17.33
N HIS A 9 -7.90 25.29 -17.12
CA HIS A 9 -7.74 26.08 -15.89
C HIS A 9 -7.70 25.24 -14.60
N LEU A 10 -7.14 24.04 -14.67
CA LEU A 10 -7.00 23.17 -13.51
C LEU A 10 -5.98 23.73 -12.54
N ASN A 11 -6.30 23.71 -11.25
CA ASN A 11 -5.38 24.17 -10.23
C ASN A 11 -4.16 23.24 -10.10
N LYS A 12 -3.13 23.70 -9.37
CA LYS A 12 -1.88 22.94 -9.19
C LYS A 12 -2.13 21.53 -8.62
N ARG A 13 -3.00 21.41 -7.61
CA ARG A 13 -3.33 20.13 -6.96
C ARG A 13 -4.02 19.15 -7.91
N GLN A 14 -4.94 19.63 -8.75
CA GLN A 14 -5.61 18.80 -9.77
C GLN A 14 -4.62 18.37 -10.86
N THR A 15 -3.77 19.31 -11.30
CA THR A 15 -2.74 19.05 -12.30
C THR A 15 -1.75 17.99 -11.82
N GLU A 16 -1.29 18.07 -10.56
CA GLU A 16 -0.42 17.06 -9.94
C GLU A 16 -1.08 15.68 -9.95
N LYS A 17 -2.35 15.58 -9.56
CA LYS A 17 -3.08 14.30 -9.59
C LYS A 17 -3.11 13.69 -10.99
N ILE A 18 -3.43 14.49 -12.00
CA ILE A 18 -3.47 14.03 -13.40
C ILE A 18 -2.09 13.59 -13.88
N ILE A 19 -1.04 14.35 -13.54
CA ILE A 19 0.33 14.00 -13.91
C ILE A 19 0.74 12.68 -13.26
N VAL A 20 0.51 12.51 -11.96
CA VAL A 20 0.82 11.28 -11.22
C VAL A 20 0.06 10.09 -11.82
N THR A 21 -1.25 10.23 -12.04
CA THR A 21 -2.06 9.17 -12.66
C THR A 21 -1.58 8.82 -14.05
N ARG A 22 -1.23 9.80 -14.89
CA ARG A 22 -0.72 9.56 -16.23
C ARG A 22 0.66 8.87 -16.21
N LYS A 23 1.53 9.26 -15.27
CA LYS A 23 2.89 8.73 -15.17
C LYS A 23 2.90 7.29 -14.65
N TYR A 24 2.15 7.00 -13.59
CA TYR A 24 2.24 5.71 -12.88
C TYR A 24 1.06 4.78 -13.14
N GLY A 25 -0.07 5.28 -13.64
CA GLY A 25 -1.27 4.49 -13.96
C GLY A 25 -1.00 3.29 -14.87
N PRO A 26 -0.23 3.41 -15.97
CA PRO A 26 0.11 2.27 -16.82
C PRO A 26 0.83 1.14 -16.08
N LYS A 27 1.76 1.47 -15.16
CA LYS A 27 2.46 0.48 -14.32
C LYS A 27 1.49 -0.22 -13.36
N VAL A 28 0.53 0.51 -12.79
CA VAL A 28 -0.51 -0.09 -11.95
C VAL A 28 -1.41 -1.01 -12.78
N LEU A 29 -1.85 -0.60 -13.97
CA LEU A 29 -2.64 -1.46 -14.85
C LEU A 29 -1.89 -2.74 -15.26
N SER A 30 -0.61 -2.64 -15.59
CA SER A 30 0.19 -3.83 -15.94
C SER A 30 0.30 -4.80 -14.77
N LEU A 31 0.41 -4.29 -13.53
CA LEU A 31 0.46 -5.13 -12.33
C LEU A 31 -0.86 -5.88 -12.11
N PHE A 32 -2.01 -5.22 -12.32
CA PHE A 32 -3.33 -5.88 -12.24
C PHE A 32 -3.50 -6.95 -13.33
N LYS A 33 -2.94 -6.73 -14.52
CA LYS A 33 -2.93 -7.67 -15.66
C LYS A 33 -1.95 -8.84 -15.49
N GLN A 34 -1.01 -8.76 -14.54
CA GLN A 34 0.02 -9.78 -14.35
C GLN A 34 -0.55 -11.08 -13.77
N LYS A 35 -0.44 -12.18 -14.52
CA LYS A 35 -0.84 -13.52 -14.08
C LYS A 35 0.29 -14.30 -13.40
N SER A 36 1.52 -14.13 -13.88
CA SER A 36 2.69 -14.85 -13.38
C SER A 36 3.91 -13.92 -13.27
N PRO A 37 4.68 -13.94 -12.16
CA PRO A 37 4.31 -14.61 -10.90
C PRO A 37 3.02 -13.99 -10.31
N PRO A 38 2.29 -14.75 -9.47
CA PRO A 38 1.10 -14.22 -8.81
C PRO A 38 1.48 -13.02 -7.95
N VAL A 39 0.72 -11.93 -8.10
CA VAL A 39 0.93 -10.70 -7.32
C VAL A 39 0.03 -10.74 -6.10
N ASN A 40 0.62 -10.53 -4.92
CA ASN A 40 -0.06 -10.52 -3.64
C ASN A 40 -1.05 -9.35 -3.53
N LEU A 41 -2.06 -9.52 -2.68
CA LEU A 41 -3.10 -8.50 -2.50
C LEU A 41 -2.53 -7.22 -1.88
N SER A 42 -1.57 -7.35 -0.97
CA SER A 42 -0.85 -6.22 -0.36
C SER A 42 -0.09 -5.37 -1.37
N GLU A 43 0.48 -6.01 -2.40
CA GLU A 43 1.23 -5.31 -3.44
C GLU A 43 0.30 -4.54 -4.39
N LEU A 44 -0.82 -5.16 -4.80
CA LEU A 44 -1.86 -4.48 -5.57
C LEU A 44 -2.46 -3.30 -4.80
N ALA A 45 -2.69 -3.49 -3.50
CA ALA A 45 -3.18 -2.46 -2.59
C ALA A 45 -2.22 -1.26 -2.51
N LEU A 46 -0.92 -1.50 -2.34
CA LEU A 46 0.09 -0.45 -2.32
C LEU A 46 0.18 0.29 -3.66
N ALA A 47 0.14 -0.46 -4.76
CA ALA A 47 0.12 0.12 -6.11
C ALA A 47 -1.09 1.05 -6.28
N LEU A 48 -2.26 0.65 -5.79
CA LEU A 48 -3.46 1.48 -5.85
C LEU A 48 -3.38 2.72 -4.95
N LEU A 49 -2.81 2.59 -3.74
CA LEU A 49 -2.59 3.71 -2.81
C LEU A 49 -1.50 4.69 -3.28
N SER A 50 -0.62 4.27 -4.19
CA SER A 50 0.37 5.16 -4.81
C SER A 50 -0.25 6.20 -5.74
N LEU A 51 -1.51 6.00 -6.13
CA LEU A 51 -2.27 6.88 -7.00
C LEU A 51 -3.30 7.70 -6.22
N PRO A 52 -3.65 8.90 -6.71
CA PRO A 52 -4.77 9.67 -6.17
C PRO A 52 -6.07 8.84 -6.18
N PRO A 53 -6.97 9.01 -5.19
CA PRO A 53 -8.25 8.30 -5.16
C PRO A 53 -9.09 8.48 -6.43
N GLU A 54 -9.01 9.65 -7.07
CA GLU A 54 -9.73 9.94 -8.31
C GLU A 54 -9.22 9.11 -9.50
N ALA A 55 -8.02 8.53 -9.41
CA ALA A 55 -7.47 7.64 -10.43
C ALA A 55 -8.14 6.26 -10.43
N HIS A 56 -8.66 5.81 -9.29
CA HIS A 56 -9.20 4.45 -9.11
C HIS A 56 -10.37 4.15 -10.06
N PRO A 57 -11.42 5.00 -10.18
CA PRO A 57 -12.50 4.74 -11.14
C PRO A 57 -12.03 4.83 -12.60
N ILE A 58 -11.04 5.68 -12.91
CA ILE A 58 -10.46 5.77 -14.26
C ILE A 58 -9.75 4.47 -14.61
N LEU A 59 -8.94 3.93 -13.69
CA LEU A 59 -8.28 2.65 -13.86
C LEU A 59 -9.28 1.52 -14.07
N LEU A 60 -10.33 1.44 -13.23
CA LEU A 60 -11.38 0.44 -13.35
C LEU A 60 -12.06 0.50 -14.73
N ALA A 61 -12.31 1.70 -15.25
CA ALA A 61 -12.89 1.90 -16.58
C ALA A 61 -11.97 1.50 -17.74
N MET A 62 -10.65 1.41 -17.51
CA MET A 62 -9.65 0.96 -18.49
C MET A 62 -9.37 -0.55 -18.43
N LEU A 63 -10.07 -1.29 -17.56
CA LEU A 63 -9.93 -2.74 -17.45
C LEU A 63 -11.00 -3.43 -18.28
N ASP A 64 -10.58 -4.15 -19.33
CA ASP A 64 -11.50 -4.73 -20.31
C ASP A 64 -11.87 -6.20 -20.02
N GLU A 65 -11.09 -6.89 -19.18
CA GLU A 65 -11.33 -8.30 -18.84
C GLU A 65 -11.95 -8.44 -17.45
N GLU A 66 -13.03 -9.23 -17.36
CA GLU A 66 -13.84 -9.40 -16.14
C GLU A 66 -13.02 -9.88 -14.94
N TRP A 67 -12.09 -10.82 -15.15
CA TRP A 67 -11.23 -11.32 -14.06
C TRP A 67 -10.30 -10.23 -13.50
N ILE A 68 -9.87 -9.26 -14.31
CA ILE A 68 -9.04 -8.14 -13.84
C ILE A 68 -9.89 -7.14 -13.07
N GLN A 69 -11.10 -6.84 -13.57
CA GLN A 69 -12.06 -6.00 -12.86
C GLN A 69 -12.40 -6.59 -11.49
N GLU A 70 -12.62 -7.90 -11.42
CA GLU A 70 -12.91 -8.57 -10.15
C GLU A 70 -11.70 -8.52 -9.20
N ARG A 71 -10.49 -8.77 -9.71
CA ARG A 71 -9.26 -8.59 -8.95
C ARG A 71 -9.12 -7.17 -8.40
N PHE A 72 -9.48 -6.15 -9.18
CA PHE A 72 -9.52 -4.76 -8.75
C PHE A 72 -10.54 -4.54 -7.63
N ARG A 73 -11.78 -5.02 -7.78
CA ARG A 73 -12.83 -4.92 -6.75
C ARG A 73 -12.41 -5.57 -5.44
N VAL A 74 -11.88 -6.79 -5.49
CA VAL A 74 -11.38 -7.51 -4.31
C VAL A 74 -10.28 -6.70 -3.62
N THR A 75 -9.32 -6.16 -4.38
CA THR A 75 -8.24 -5.32 -3.85
C THR A 75 -8.80 -4.06 -3.18
N PHE A 76 -9.68 -3.34 -3.86
CA PHE A 76 -10.26 -2.10 -3.37
C PHE A 76 -11.11 -2.29 -2.12
N LEU A 77 -11.95 -3.33 -2.07
CA LEU A 77 -12.74 -3.67 -0.89
C LEU A 77 -11.85 -4.10 0.29
N SER A 78 -10.75 -4.80 0.01
CA SER A 78 -9.81 -5.25 1.03
C SER A 78 -9.08 -4.09 1.70
N LEU A 79 -8.80 -3.00 0.98
CA LEU A 79 -8.26 -1.76 1.57
C LEU A 79 -9.18 -1.17 2.65
N GLN A 80 -10.50 -1.32 2.49
CA GLN A 80 -11.47 -0.79 3.44
C GLN A 80 -11.68 -1.74 4.63
N ARG A 81 -11.71 -3.05 4.38
CA ARG A 81 -12.08 -4.07 5.36
C ARG A 81 -10.93 -4.54 6.26
N ASN A 82 -9.68 -4.52 5.78
CA ASN A 82 -8.54 -5.11 6.49
C ASN A 82 -7.72 -4.11 7.30
N LYS A 83 -8.38 -3.16 7.97
CA LYS A 83 -7.70 -2.27 8.91
C LYS A 83 -7.31 -3.07 10.17
N PRO A 84 -6.04 -3.05 10.61
CA PRO A 84 -5.63 -3.75 11.82
C PRO A 84 -6.38 -3.18 13.03
N VAL A 85 -6.77 -4.05 13.95
CA VAL A 85 -7.38 -3.62 15.23
C VAL A 85 -6.30 -2.97 16.10
N ILE A 86 -5.09 -3.52 16.05
CA ILE A 86 -3.93 -2.96 16.74
C ILE A 86 -3.47 -1.64 16.11
N ASN A 87 -3.27 -0.64 16.95
CA ASN A 87 -2.76 0.68 16.59
C ASN A 87 -1.51 1.05 17.40
N GLY A 88 -0.94 2.22 17.13
CA GLY A 88 0.25 2.70 17.86
C GLY A 88 0.06 2.86 19.37
N LYS A 89 -1.18 3.09 19.86
CA LYS A 89 -1.46 3.16 21.30
C LYS A 89 -1.30 1.79 21.96
N TYR A 90 -1.79 0.74 21.31
CA TYR A 90 -1.60 -0.63 21.79
C TYR A 90 -0.11 -1.00 21.86
N ILE A 91 0.68 -0.67 20.84
CA ILE A 91 2.13 -0.90 20.85
C ILE A 91 2.82 -0.15 22.00
N LYS A 92 2.40 1.09 22.27
CA LYS A 92 2.89 1.86 23.43
C LYS A 92 2.55 1.17 24.76
N ASN A 93 1.36 0.59 24.90
CA ASN A 93 0.96 -0.15 26.11
C ASN A 93 1.76 -1.44 26.31
N LEU A 94 2.30 -2.03 25.24
CA LEU A 94 3.23 -3.17 25.34
C LEU A 94 4.65 -2.78 25.83
N GLY A 95 4.90 -1.50 26.12
CA GLY A 95 6.17 -1.02 26.67
C GLY A 95 7.22 -0.65 25.61
N TYR A 96 6.87 -0.66 24.33
CA TYR A 96 7.77 -0.19 23.28
C TYR A 96 7.89 1.35 23.26
N ARG A 97 9.04 1.86 22.83
CA ARG A 97 9.25 3.30 22.66
C ARG A 97 8.83 3.72 21.25
N PRO A 98 8.05 4.82 21.11
CA PRO A 98 7.63 5.30 19.81
C PRO A 98 8.85 5.65 18.93
N GLY A 99 8.82 5.22 17.67
CA GLY A 99 9.89 5.46 16.71
C GLY A 99 9.57 4.92 15.32
N PRO A 100 10.52 4.99 14.36
CA PRO A 100 10.31 4.53 12.98
C PRO A 100 9.82 3.08 12.89
N LEU A 101 10.28 2.24 13.83
CA LEU A 101 9.91 0.83 13.92
C LEU A 101 8.40 0.61 14.15
N TYR A 102 7.68 1.57 14.76
CA TYR A 102 6.22 1.48 14.91
C TYR A 102 5.53 1.48 13.57
N ARG A 103 5.90 2.43 12.71
CA ARG A 103 5.30 2.57 11.37
C ARG A 103 5.62 1.35 10.53
N LEU A 104 6.85 0.85 10.61
CA LEU A 104 7.28 -0.35 9.89
C LEU A 104 6.52 -1.59 10.36
N ALA A 105 6.37 -1.77 11.68
CA ALA A 105 5.62 -2.89 12.25
C ALA A 105 4.14 -2.85 11.87
N LEU A 106 3.49 -1.67 11.97
CA LEU A 106 2.09 -1.50 11.58
C LEU A 106 1.88 -1.69 10.07
N ASN A 107 2.81 -1.22 9.23
CA ASN A 107 2.76 -1.45 7.80
C ASN A 107 2.93 -2.93 7.46
N ALA A 108 3.86 -3.62 8.12
CA ALA A 108 4.09 -5.05 7.95
C ALA A 108 2.85 -5.86 8.37
N LEU A 109 2.27 -5.54 9.53
CA LEU A 109 1.04 -6.14 10.03
C LEU A 109 -0.11 -5.95 9.02
N TRP A 110 -0.29 -4.73 8.53
CA TRP A 110 -1.33 -4.43 7.54
C TRP A 110 -1.15 -5.21 6.23
N ARG A 111 0.09 -5.36 5.74
CA ARG A 111 0.39 -6.19 4.55
C ARG A 111 0.05 -7.66 4.80
N SER A 112 0.51 -8.23 5.93
CA SER A 112 0.20 -9.62 6.29
C SER A 112 -1.30 -9.87 6.47
N ARG A 113 -2.07 -8.89 6.96
CA ARG A 113 -3.53 -8.97 6.98
C ARG A 113 -4.14 -8.99 5.58
N LEU A 114 -3.69 -8.10 4.69
CA LEU A 114 -4.17 -8.08 3.30
C LEU A 114 -3.88 -9.39 2.57
N ASP A 115 -2.72 -10.00 2.83
CA ASP A 115 -2.34 -11.28 2.23
C ASP A 115 -2.99 -12.48 2.92
N GLY A 116 -3.92 -12.25 3.87
CA GLY A 116 -4.69 -13.29 4.54
C GLY A 116 -3.91 -14.13 5.54
N GLN A 117 -2.67 -13.74 5.87
CA GLN A 117 -1.79 -14.43 6.81
C GLN A 117 -2.21 -14.18 8.27
N ILE A 118 -2.87 -13.05 8.53
CA ILE A 118 -3.33 -12.63 9.86
C ILE A 118 -4.81 -12.26 9.77
N LYS A 119 -5.62 -12.92 10.57
CA LYS A 119 -7.08 -12.75 10.62
C LYS A 119 -7.53 -12.32 12.00
N THR A 120 -6.93 -12.86 13.06
CA THR A 120 -7.38 -12.66 14.45
C THR A 120 -6.55 -11.62 15.20
N LEU A 121 -7.12 -11.08 16.29
CA LEU A 121 -6.38 -10.20 17.20
C LEU A 121 -5.17 -10.93 17.81
N GLU A 122 -5.33 -12.20 18.18
CA GLU A 122 -4.25 -13.00 18.78
C GLU A 122 -3.06 -13.12 17.83
N GLU A 123 -3.31 -13.42 16.55
CA GLU A 123 -2.29 -13.44 15.50
C GLU A 123 -1.64 -12.07 15.30
N GLU A 124 -2.42 -10.98 15.32
CA GLU A 124 -1.86 -9.62 15.24
C GLU A 124 -0.87 -9.35 16.40
N THR A 125 -1.23 -9.76 17.62
CA THR A 125 -0.36 -9.57 18.79
C THR A 125 0.90 -10.42 18.73
N ALA A 126 0.78 -11.67 18.29
CA ALA A 126 1.91 -12.58 18.13
C ALA A 126 2.89 -12.06 17.07
N PHE A 127 2.36 -11.62 15.92
CA PHE A 127 3.14 -11.02 14.84
C PHE A 127 3.93 -9.81 15.32
N LEU A 128 3.30 -8.90 16.06
CA LEU A 128 4.01 -7.71 16.53
C LEU A 128 5.10 -8.04 17.56
N LYS A 129 4.85 -8.95 18.50
CA LYS A 129 5.88 -9.39 19.45
C LYS A 129 7.10 -9.95 18.72
N GLN A 130 6.88 -10.87 17.78
CA GLN A 130 7.94 -11.45 16.96
C GLN A 130 8.66 -10.38 16.13
N TYR A 131 7.91 -9.46 15.51
CA TYR A 131 8.48 -8.38 14.71
C TYR A 131 9.41 -7.49 15.55
N PHE A 132 8.97 -7.08 16.74
CA PHE A 132 9.79 -6.26 17.62
C PHE A 132 10.99 -7.02 18.19
N GLU A 133 10.86 -8.30 18.55
CA GLU A 133 11.97 -9.13 19.02
C GLU A 133 13.09 -9.24 17.98
N LEU A 134 12.72 -9.49 16.71
CA LEU A 134 13.68 -9.55 15.60
C LEU A 134 14.42 -8.22 15.37
N HIS A 135 13.80 -7.10 15.72
CA HIS A 135 14.33 -5.76 15.46
C HIS A 135 14.81 -5.00 16.71
N LYS A 136 14.77 -5.63 17.90
CA LYS A 136 15.24 -5.06 19.19
C LYS A 136 16.76 -4.81 19.22
N ASN A 137 17.53 -5.51 18.37
CA ASN A 137 18.99 -5.47 18.35
C ASN A 137 19.57 -4.72 17.14
N VAL A 138 18.75 -4.04 16.33
CA VAL A 138 19.20 -3.33 15.14
C VAL A 138 19.31 -1.84 15.45
N PRO A 139 20.51 -1.21 15.37
CA PRO A 139 20.64 0.23 15.54
C PRO A 139 19.77 0.98 14.52
N ALA A 140 19.24 2.14 14.91
CA ALA A 140 18.31 2.92 14.09
C ALA A 140 18.83 3.25 12.66
N SER A 141 20.15 3.15 12.44
CA SER A 141 20.82 3.30 11.15
C SER A 141 20.69 2.09 10.20
N ASP A 142 20.43 0.88 10.72
CA ASP A 142 20.42 -0.39 9.97
C ASP A 142 19.03 -0.97 9.74
N VAL A 143 17.97 -0.25 10.14
CA VAL A 143 16.59 -0.63 9.81
C VAL A 143 16.38 -0.47 8.31
N ARG A 144 16.82 -1.47 7.54
CA ARG A 144 16.63 -1.52 6.10
C ARG A 144 15.14 -1.44 5.82
N ARG A 145 14.75 -0.43 5.05
CA ARG A 145 13.48 -0.45 4.32
C ARG A 145 13.35 -1.82 3.64
N PRO A 146 12.21 -2.52 3.78
CA PRO A 146 11.97 -3.72 2.99
C PRO A 146 12.20 -3.39 1.51
N ALA A 147 12.84 -4.31 0.78
CA ALA A 147 13.32 -4.09 -0.59
C ALA A 147 12.24 -3.58 -1.56
N SER A 148 10.96 -3.75 -1.24
CA SER A 148 9.83 -3.20 -2.00
C SER A 148 9.65 -1.68 -1.94
N GLU A 149 10.37 -0.94 -1.10
CA GLU A 149 10.38 0.53 -1.11
C GLU A 149 11.50 1.15 -1.97
N LYS A 150 12.48 0.36 -2.44
CA LYS A 150 13.58 0.91 -3.27
C LYS A 150 13.19 1.19 -4.72
N GLU A 151 12.06 0.69 -5.21
CA GLU A 151 11.61 0.96 -6.60
C GLU A 151 10.61 2.11 -6.75
N VAL A 152 10.21 2.78 -5.66
CA VAL A 152 9.20 3.87 -5.73
C VAL A 152 9.75 5.24 -5.32
N SER A 153 10.96 5.31 -4.75
CA SER A 153 11.57 6.59 -4.33
C SER A 153 12.67 7.10 -5.28
N GLY A 154 12.81 6.51 -6.46
CA GLY A 154 13.80 6.93 -7.46
C GLY A 154 13.33 6.65 -8.89
N ALA A 155 12.17 7.18 -9.29
CA ALA A 155 11.71 7.24 -10.69
C ALA A 155 10.52 8.20 -10.89
#